data_AF-A0A8I5ZK49-F1
#
_entry.id   AF-A0A8I5ZK49-F1
#
_cell.length_a   1.000
_cell.length_b   1.000
_cell.length_c   1.000
_cell.angle_alpha   90.00
_cell.angle_beta   90.00
_cell.angle_gamma   90.00
#
_symmetry.space_group_name_H-M   'P 1'
#
loop_
_entity.id
_entity.type
_entity.pdbx_description
1 polymer ?
#
loop_
_entity_poly.entity_id
_entity_poly.type
_entity_poly.pdbx_seq_one_letter_code
_entity_poly.pdbx_strand_id
1 'polypeptide(L)'
;ASLAYRARSRTACCTQRNHLCVCVCVCVCVCVCVLIRPPPPPPKVEEPPPPKEEPPPPPPPPPPPQIEPEEPKEAPPPPPPPPPPPPPPPPPPPKPAKELTVGINGFGRIGRLVLRVCMEKGVRVVAVNDPFIDPEYMVYMFKYDSTHGRYKGTVEHKNGRLVVDNLEINVFQCKEPKEIPWSSVGNPYVVEATGVYLSIEAASGHISSGARRVIVTAPSPDAPMLVMGVNEKDYNPGSMTVVSNASCTTNCLAPLAKVIHERFGIVEGLMTTVHAYTATQKTVDGPSKKDWRGGRGAHQNIIPSSTGAAKAVGKVIPELNGKLTGMAFRVPTPNVSVVDLTCRLAQPASYTAIKEAVKAAAKGPMAGILAYTEDQVVSTDFNGDSHSSIFDAKAGIALNDNFVKLVSWYDNEYGYSHRVVDLLRYMFSREK
;
A
#
# COMPACT_ATOMS: atom_id res chain seq x y z
N ALA A 1 60.32 40.19 -0.45
CA ALA A 1 61.72 39.85 -0.15
C ALA A 1 61.98 38.39 -0.54
N SER A 2 62.73 38.23 -1.64
CA SER A 2 63.78 37.23 -1.89
C SER A 2 63.61 35.72 -1.58
N LEU A 3 63.82 34.94 -2.66
CA LEU A 3 64.54 33.65 -2.80
C LEU A 3 63.84 32.37 -2.26
N ALA A 4 63.29 31.47 -3.10
CA ALA A 4 63.84 30.67 -4.22
C ALA A 4 64.69 29.45 -3.81
N TYR A 5 64.20 28.24 -4.17
CA TYR A 5 65.07 27.13 -4.57
C TYR A 5 64.45 26.33 -5.74
N ARG A 6 65.32 25.97 -6.67
CA ARG A 6 65.11 25.53 -8.06
C ARG A 6 65.10 24.00 -8.21
N ALA A 7 64.47 23.51 -9.28
CA ALA A 7 64.99 22.44 -10.14
C ALA A 7 64.30 22.52 -11.53
N ARG A 8 64.88 23.27 -12.49
CA ARG A 8 65.71 22.83 -13.63
C ARG A 8 65.01 21.89 -14.63
N SER A 9 64.60 22.51 -15.72
CA SER A 9 64.35 22.00 -17.07
C SER A 9 65.63 21.60 -17.81
N ARG A 10 65.51 20.71 -18.80
CA ARG A 10 66.43 20.58 -19.94
C ARG A 10 65.65 20.73 -21.25
N THR A 11 66.11 21.68 -22.05
CA THR A 11 65.72 22.04 -23.41
C THR A 11 66.75 21.48 -24.41
N ALA A 12 66.34 21.25 -25.66
CA ALA A 12 66.92 21.84 -26.88
C ALA A 12 66.81 20.91 -28.11
N CYS A 13 66.30 21.44 -29.23
CA CYS A 13 67.08 21.82 -30.44
C CYS A 13 66.09 22.05 -31.61
N CYS A 14 65.76 23.29 -32.00
CA CYS A 14 66.41 24.16 -32.99
C CYS A 14 66.38 23.66 -34.44
N THR A 15 65.63 24.32 -35.34
CA THR A 15 66.20 25.05 -36.50
C THR A 15 65.17 26.00 -37.16
N GLN A 16 65.68 27.16 -37.55
CA GLN A 16 65.01 28.36 -38.08
C GLN A 16 64.58 28.24 -39.54
N ARG A 17 63.54 29.01 -39.93
CA ARG A 17 63.66 30.01 -41.02
C ARG A 17 62.51 31.04 -40.96
N ASN A 18 62.92 32.31 -41.01
CA ASN A 18 62.10 33.52 -40.98
C ASN A 18 61.20 33.63 -42.21
N HIS A 19 59.94 34.05 -42.03
CA HIS A 19 59.30 35.09 -42.85
C HIS A 19 58.17 35.75 -42.04
N LEU A 20 58.22 37.07 -41.96
CA LEU A 20 57.18 37.94 -41.38
C LEU A 20 55.86 37.76 -42.16
N CYS A 21 54.79 37.36 -41.49
CA CYS A 21 53.42 37.70 -41.90
C CYS A 21 52.48 37.65 -40.69
N VAL A 22 51.79 38.76 -40.47
CA VAL A 22 50.77 38.97 -39.43
C VAL A 22 49.58 38.04 -39.72
N CYS A 23 49.34 37.06 -38.85
CA CYS A 23 48.16 36.19 -38.93
C CYS A 23 47.05 36.74 -38.04
N VAL A 24 46.11 37.45 -38.67
CA VAL A 24 44.74 37.61 -38.20
C VAL A 24 43.98 36.34 -38.58
N CYS A 25 43.20 35.79 -37.66
CA CYS A 25 42.35 34.61 -37.87
C CYS A 25 41.54 34.72 -39.17
N VAL A 26 41.79 33.80 -40.12
CA VAL A 26 40.90 33.53 -41.25
C VAL A 26 40.63 32.03 -41.28
N CYS A 27 39.43 31.65 -40.87
CA CYS A 27 38.88 30.32 -41.14
C CYS A 27 38.17 30.40 -42.50
N VAL A 28 38.68 29.67 -43.50
CA VAL A 28 37.97 29.38 -44.74
C VAL A 28 37.40 27.98 -44.64
N CYS A 29 36.09 27.86 -44.64
CA CYS A 29 35.38 26.75 -45.27
C CYS A 29 34.25 27.33 -46.11
N VAL A 30 34.53 27.46 -47.40
CA VAL A 30 33.56 27.52 -48.49
C VAL A 30 33.02 26.07 -48.61
N CYS A 31 31.77 25.83 -48.23
CA CYS A 31 30.55 25.96 -49.03
C CYS A 31 30.37 24.78 -49.99
N VAL A 32 29.26 24.02 -49.84
CA VAL A 32 28.15 23.97 -50.81
C VAL A 32 27.26 22.74 -50.54
N CYS A 33 26.00 23.06 -50.27
CA CYS A 33 24.73 22.36 -50.55
C CYS A 33 24.43 20.98 -49.95
N VAL A 34 23.44 20.94 -49.04
CA VAL A 34 22.12 20.34 -49.31
C VAL A 34 21.02 21.17 -48.61
N LEU A 35 19.92 21.37 -49.33
CA LEU A 35 18.72 22.15 -49.04
C LEU A 35 17.97 21.72 -47.76
N ILE A 36 17.70 22.65 -46.84
CA ILE A 36 16.64 22.54 -45.83
C ILE A 36 15.86 23.87 -45.79
N ARG A 37 14.55 23.79 -46.06
CA ARG A 37 13.61 24.92 -46.09
C ARG A 37 13.32 25.43 -44.67
N PRO A 38 13.26 26.75 -44.43
CA PRO A 38 12.77 27.30 -43.17
C PRO A 38 11.23 27.15 -43.06
N PRO A 39 10.69 27.03 -41.83
CA PRO A 39 9.25 26.94 -41.60
C PRO A 39 8.54 28.25 -41.97
N PRO A 40 7.25 28.19 -42.35
CA PRO A 40 6.50 29.36 -42.80
C PRO A 40 6.27 30.38 -41.68
N PRO A 41 6.11 31.68 -42.03
CA PRO A 41 5.73 32.72 -41.09
C PRO A 41 4.33 32.45 -40.51
N PRO A 42 4.03 32.97 -39.29
CA PRO A 42 2.74 32.78 -38.66
C PRO A 42 1.60 33.36 -39.53
N PRO A 43 0.42 32.72 -39.55
CA PRO A 43 -0.71 33.24 -40.29
C PRO A 43 -1.11 34.62 -39.75
N LYS A 44 -1.37 35.55 -40.66
CA LYS A 44 -1.99 36.83 -40.34
C LYS A 44 -3.37 36.55 -39.75
N VAL A 45 -3.62 37.15 -38.59
CA VAL A 45 -4.94 37.25 -37.97
C VAL A 45 -5.79 38.12 -38.89
N GLU A 46 -6.72 37.50 -39.62
CA GLU A 46 -7.87 38.21 -40.16
C GLU A 46 -8.89 38.38 -39.03
N GLU A 47 -9.29 39.63 -38.80
CA GLU A 47 -10.39 39.98 -37.92
C GLU A 47 -11.68 39.30 -38.40
N PRO A 48 -12.50 38.70 -37.51
CA PRO A 48 -13.84 38.27 -37.89
C PRO A 48 -14.68 39.49 -38.30
N PRO A 49 -15.58 39.35 -39.30
CA PRO A 49 -16.57 40.39 -39.57
C PRO A 49 -17.43 40.64 -38.31
N PRO A 50 -17.98 41.86 -38.14
CA PRO A 50 -18.79 42.20 -36.98
C PRO A 50 -19.99 41.24 -36.84
N PRO A 51 -20.45 40.96 -35.60
CA PRO A 51 -21.59 40.09 -35.37
C PRO A 51 -22.83 40.64 -36.09
N LYS A 52 -23.57 39.75 -36.77
CA LYS A 52 -24.93 40.04 -37.24
C LYS A 52 -25.83 40.21 -36.01
N GLU A 53 -26.55 41.32 -35.96
CA GLU A 53 -27.63 41.54 -34.99
C GLU A 53 -28.70 40.45 -35.15
N GLU A 54 -28.96 39.69 -34.09
CA GLU A 54 -30.25 39.00 -33.91
C GLU A 54 -31.24 40.00 -33.30
N PRO A 55 -32.52 40.01 -33.74
CA PRO A 55 -33.53 40.87 -33.16
C PRO A 55 -33.84 40.48 -31.69
N PRO A 56 -34.22 41.45 -30.84
CA PRO A 56 -34.50 41.20 -29.42
C PRO A 56 -35.70 40.26 -29.23
N PRO A 57 -35.73 39.45 -28.15
CA PRO A 57 -36.91 38.66 -27.80
C PRO A 57 -38.11 39.57 -27.50
N PRO A 58 -39.35 39.17 -27.84
CA PRO A 58 -40.54 39.96 -27.54
C PRO A 58 -40.73 40.12 -26.01
N PRO A 59 -41.30 41.25 -25.56
CA PRO A 59 -41.54 41.50 -24.14
C PRO A 59 -42.55 40.48 -23.56
N PRO A 60 -42.43 40.12 -22.28
CA PRO A 60 -43.45 39.32 -21.59
C PRO A 60 -44.81 40.05 -21.59
N PRO A 61 -45.94 39.33 -21.68
CA PRO A 61 -47.26 39.92 -21.60
C PRO A 61 -47.47 40.62 -20.24
N PRO A 62 -48.25 41.71 -20.20
CA PRO A 62 -48.48 42.48 -18.98
C PRO A 62 -49.16 41.64 -17.90
N PRO A 63 -48.85 41.87 -16.62
CA PRO A 63 -49.57 41.24 -15.51
C PRO A 63 -51.05 41.64 -15.57
N PRO A 64 -52.00 40.71 -15.33
CA PRO A 64 -53.40 41.09 -15.17
C PRO A 64 -53.56 42.04 -13.98
N PRO A 65 -54.49 43.02 -14.08
CA PRO A 65 -54.63 44.08 -13.09
C PRO A 65 -55.01 43.54 -11.71
N GLN A 66 -54.35 44.08 -10.69
CA GLN A 66 -54.74 43.94 -9.29
C GLN A 66 -56.08 44.64 -9.08
N ILE A 67 -57.08 43.88 -8.63
CA ILE A 67 -58.35 44.38 -8.10
C ILE A 67 -58.37 44.00 -6.62
N GLU A 68 -58.43 45.00 -5.75
CA GLU A 68 -58.87 44.91 -4.36
C GLU A 68 -60.06 45.86 -4.18
N PRO A 69 -60.93 45.70 -3.17
CA PRO A 69 -61.78 44.56 -2.87
C PRO A 69 -63.28 44.97 -2.87
N GLU A 70 -64.20 44.08 -3.20
CA GLU A 70 -65.64 44.29 -2.94
C GLU A 70 -66.16 43.23 -1.96
N GLU A 71 -66.89 43.69 -0.94
CA GLU A 71 -67.39 42.91 0.18
C GLU A 71 -68.32 41.76 -0.25
N PRO A 72 -68.26 40.60 0.43
CA PRO A 72 -69.04 39.42 0.06
C PRO A 72 -70.51 39.56 0.50
N LYS A 73 -71.45 39.33 -0.43
CA LYS A 73 -72.84 38.99 -0.08
C LYS A 73 -72.99 37.46 -0.02
N GLU A 74 -73.44 36.98 1.13
CA GLU A 74 -73.66 35.57 1.48
C GLU A 74 -74.51 34.79 0.47
N ALA A 75 -74.05 33.58 0.15
CA ALA A 75 -74.88 32.47 -0.30
C ALA A 75 -74.46 31.19 0.46
N PRO A 76 -75.41 30.33 0.87
CA PRO A 76 -75.19 29.29 1.89
C PRO A 76 -74.28 28.14 1.41
N PRO A 77 -73.53 27.49 2.32
CA PRO A 77 -72.54 26.47 1.98
C PRO A 77 -73.17 25.12 1.58
N PRO A 78 -72.63 24.41 0.58
CA PRO A 78 -72.94 23.00 0.34
C PRO A 78 -72.31 22.10 1.44
N PRO A 79 -72.89 20.92 1.72
CA PRO A 79 -72.48 20.06 2.82
C PRO A 79 -71.04 19.50 2.63
N PRO A 80 -70.29 19.28 3.73
CA PRO A 80 -68.90 18.85 3.67
C PRO A 80 -68.76 17.42 3.12
N PRO A 81 -67.74 17.15 2.28
CA PRO A 81 -67.41 15.79 1.83
C PRO A 81 -66.86 14.95 3.00
N PRO A 82 -67.04 13.61 2.95
CA PRO A 82 -66.58 12.72 4.01
C PRO A 82 -65.05 12.75 4.16
N PRO A 83 -64.53 12.52 5.39
CA PRO A 83 -63.10 12.60 5.66
C PRO A 83 -62.32 11.54 4.86
N PRO A 84 -61.14 11.88 4.33
CA PRO A 84 -60.30 10.94 3.61
C PRO A 84 -59.82 9.81 4.53
N PRO A 85 -59.62 8.59 3.99
CA PRO A 85 -59.09 7.47 4.77
C PRO A 85 -57.70 7.81 5.33
N PRO A 86 -57.37 7.29 6.53
CA PRO A 86 -56.08 7.56 7.15
C PRO A 86 -54.93 7.11 6.24
N PRO A 87 -53.83 7.88 6.16
CA PRO A 87 -52.69 7.52 5.33
C PRO A 87 -52.10 6.18 5.80
N PRO A 88 -51.61 5.34 4.86
CA PRO A 88 -50.95 4.10 5.22
C PRO A 88 -49.76 4.38 6.15
N PRO A 89 -49.47 3.50 7.11
CA PRO A 89 -48.35 3.69 8.03
C PRO A 89 -47.06 3.89 7.24
N PRO A 90 -46.17 4.81 7.68
CA PRO A 90 -44.92 5.06 6.99
C PRO A 90 -44.11 3.76 6.89
N PRO A 91 -43.44 3.52 5.75
CA PRO A 91 -42.58 2.35 5.62
C PRO A 91 -41.54 2.36 6.74
N PRO A 92 -41.19 1.19 7.29
CA PRO A 92 -40.18 1.10 8.34
C PRO A 92 -38.89 1.77 7.88
N PRO A 93 -38.17 2.46 8.77
CA PRO A 93 -36.94 3.16 8.41
C PRO A 93 -35.97 2.18 7.73
N PRO A 94 -35.24 2.62 6.68
CA PRO A 94 -34.27 1.77 6.02
C PRO A 94 -33.28 1.25 7.06
N LYS A 95 -33.06 -0.07 7.09
CA LYS A 95 -32.03 -0.68 7.94
C LYS A 95 -30.71 0.09 7.69
N PRO A 96 -30.00 0.56 8.75
CA PRO A 96 -28.75 1.27 8.54
C PRO A 96 -27.82 0.41 7.69
N ALA A 97 -27.24 1.01 6.66
CA ALA A 97 -26.30 0.31 5.79
C ALA A 97 -25.21 -0.32 6.65
N LYS A 98 -24.99 -1.63 6.47
CA LYS A 98 -23.96 -2.38 7.23
C LYS A 98 -22.61 -1.70 6.92
N GLU A 99 -22.03 -1.03 7.92
CA GLU A 99 -20.69 -0.41 7.87
C GLU A 99 -19.63 -1.41 8.38
N LEU A 100 -18.43 -1.38 7.81
CA LEU A 100 -17.31 -2.16 8.33
C LEU A 100 -16.70 -1.44 9.53
N THR A 101 -16.80 -2.05 10.71
CA THR A 101 -16.12 -1.59 11.92
C THR A 101 -14.98 -2.54 12.29
N VAL A 102 -13.88 -1.97 12.78
CA VAL A 102 -12.64 -2.68 13.07
C VAL A 102 -12.22 -2.51 14.53
N GLY A 103 -11.84 -3.61 15.16
CA GLY A 103 -11.12 -3.65 16.44
C GLY A 103 -9.68 -4.10 16.20
N ILE A 104 -8.71 -3.55 16.94
CA ILE A 104 -7.30 -3.94 16.83
C ILE A 104 -6.82 -4.49 18.16
N ASN A 105 -6.32 -5.72 18.19
CA ASN A 105 -5.66 -6.30 19.36
C ASN A 105 -4.14 -6.28 19.17
N GLY A 106 -3.42 -5.62 20.08
CA GLY A 106 -1.98 -5.36 19.99
C GLY A 106 -1.66 -4.08 19.21
N PHE A 107 -1.21 -3.05 19.91
CA PHE A 107 -0.92 -1.73 19.35
C PHE A 107 0.58 -1.51 19.09
N GLY A 108 1.22 -2.58 18.60
CA GLY A 108 2.61 -2.61 18.14
C GLY A 108 2.81 -2.00 16.74
N ARG A 109 3.89 -2.38 16.05
CA ARG A 109 4.20 -1.88 14.69
C ARG A 109 3.02 -2.08 13.74
N ILE A 110 2.53 -3.31 13.60
CA ILE A 110 1.43 -3.64 12.69
C ILE A 110 0.11 -3.00 13.16
N GLY A 111 -0.27 -3.12 14.43
CA GLY A 111 -1.52 -2.53 14.93
C GLY A 111 -1.62 -1.02 14.71
N ARG A 112 -0.55 -0.27 14.97
CA ARG A 112 -0.52 1.18 14.71
C ARG A 112 -0.58 1.51 13.22
N LEU A 113 0.12 0.78 12.37
CA LEU A 113 0.11 1.06 10.94
C LEU A 113 -1.19 0.61 10.26
N VAL A 114 -1.81 -0.47 10.72
CA VAL A 114 -3.19 -0.82 10.33
C VAL A 114 -4.15 0.31 10.70
N LEU A 115 -4.03 0.92 11.89
CA LEU A 115 -4.82 2.10 12.23
C LEU A 115 -4.55 3.26 11.26
N ARG A 116 -3.29 3.59 10.94
CA ARG A 116 -2.97 4.65 9.95
C ARG A 116 -3.64 4.38 8.60
N VAL A 117 -3.54 3.15 8.10
CA VAL A 117 -4.13 2.78 6.80
C VAL A 117 -5.66 2.80 6.86
N CYS A 118 -6.27 2.40 7.99
CA CYS A 118 -7.70 2.54 8.19
C CYS A 118 -8.14 4.01 8.09
N MET A 119 -7.41 4.95 8.71
CA MET A 119 -7.69 6.39 8.61
C MET A 119 -7.57 6.88 7.15
N GLU A 120 -6.52 6.47 6.43
CA GLU A 120 -6.31 6.83 5.03
C GLU A 120 -7.40 6.29 4.09
N LYS A 121 -7.90 5.08 4.36
CA LYS A 121 -8.91 4.40 3.53
C LYS A 121 -10.35 4.65 3.99
N GLY A 122 -10.56 5.45 5.05
CA GLY A 122 -11.88 5.71 5.62
C GLY A 122 -12.55 4.45 6.21
N VAL A 123 -11.77 3.54 6.77
CA VAL A 123 -12.28 2.36 7.49
C VAL A 123 -12.39 2.69 8.98
N ARG A 124 -13.58 2.51 9.54
CA ARG A 124 -13.89 2.91 10.92
C ARG A 124 -13.29 1.95 11.93
N VAL A 125 -12.29 2.41 12.69
CA VAL A 125 -11.78 1.69 13.87
C VAL A 125 -12.59 2.13 15.09
N VAL A 126 -13.17 1.18 15.82
CA VAL A 126 -14.05 1.45 16.98
C VAL A 126 -13.39 1.15 18.32
N ALA A 127 -12.33 0.32 18.31
CA ALA A 127 -11.61 -0.04 19.52
C ALA A 127 -10.17 -0.52 19.25
N VAL A 128 -9.30 -0.29 20.23
CA VAL A 128 -7.94 -0.82 20.31
C VAL A 128 -7.75 -1.47 21.68
N ASN A 129 -7.13 -2.65 21.73
CA ASN A 129 -6.73 -3.30 22.97
C ASN A 129 -5.20 -3.46 23.03
N ASP A 130 -4.59 -2.99 24.11
CA ASP A 130 -3.21 -3.34 24.45
C ASP A 130 -2.98 -3.22 25.98
N PRO A 131 -2.67 -4.31 26.69
CA PRO A 131 -2.51 -4.28 28.14
C PRO A 131 -1.25 -3.55 28.62
N PHE A 132 -0.34 -3.17 27.71
CA PHE A 132 0.95 -2.55 28.04
C PHE A 132 1.03 -1.07 27.66
N ILE A 133 -0.03 -0.51 27.07
CA ILE A 133 -0.03 0.86 26.54
C ILE A 133 -1.36 1.53 26.94
N ASP A 134 -1.29 2.53 27.82
CA ASP A 134 -2.45 3.33 28.20
C ASP A 134 -2.83 4.36 27.10
N PRO A 135 -4.02 5.00 27.15
CA PRO A 135 -4.45 5.94 26.11
C PRO A 135 -3.51 7.12 25.87
N GLU A 136 -2.87 7.66 26.91
CA GLU A 136 -1.93 8.78 26.78
C GLU A 136 -0.66 8.31 26.06
N TYR A 137 -0.16 7.13 26.41
CA TYR A 137 0.99 6.56 25.72
C TYR A 137 0.67 6.13 24.28
N MET A 138 -0.55 5.64 24.00
CA MET A 138 -1.02 5.37 22.64
C MET A 138 -0.96 6.63 21.76
N VAL A 139 -1.35 7.80 22.29
CA VAL A 139 -1.24 9.08 21.57
C VAL A 139 0.21 9.33 21.16
N TYR A 140 1.16 9.19 22.09
CA TYR A 140 2.58 9.37 21.79
C TYR A 140 3.08 8.40 20.72
N MET A 141 2.86 7.09 20.91
CA MET A 141 3.36 6.04 20.03
C MET A 141 2.76 6.07 18.62
N PHE A 142 1.52 6.56 18.48
CA PHE A 142 0.87 6.71 17.18
C PHE A 142 1.28 8.01 16.47
N LYS A 143 1.39 9.11 17.22
CA LYS A 143 1.77 10.44 16.71
C LYS A 143 3.20 10.48 16.19
N TYR A 144 4.15 9.82 16.87
CA TYR A 144 5.56 9.82 16.50
C TYR A 144 6.02 8.42 16.10
N ASP A 145 6.41 8.25 14.84
CA ASP A 145 6.99 7.01 14.32
C ASP A 145 8.38 7.27 13.73
N SER A 146 9.39 6.53 14.19
CA SER A 146 10.78 6.69 13.71
C SER A 146 10.96 6.26 12.26
N THR A 147 10.08 5.38 11.75
CA THR A 147 10.16 4.84 10.39
C THR A 147 9.25 5.61 9.44
N HIS A 148 7.98 5.79 9.82
CA HIS A 148 6.93 6.38 8.97
C HIS A 148 6.61 7.84 9.30
N GLY A 149 7.47 8.49 10.08
CA GLY A 149 7.34 9.88 10.47
C GLY A 149 6.11 10.19 11.35
N ARG A 150 5.87 11.50 11.51
CA ARG A 150 4.72 12.00 12.28
C ARG A 150 3.41 11.71 11.57
N TYR A 151 2.39 11.31 12.33
CA TYR A 151 1.03 11.22 11.82
C TYR A 151 0.54 12.58 11.27
N LYS A 152 -0.19 12.57 10.15
CA LYS A 152 -0.58 13.78 9.41
C LYS A 152 -2.01 14.25 9.75
N GLY A 153 -2.35 14.18 11.03
CA GLY A 153 -3.66 14.54 11.55
C GLY A 153 -3.61 14.81 13.04
N THR A 154 -4.78 14.90 13.68
CA THR A 154 -4.86 15.12 15.13
C THR A 154 -4.89 13.79 15.87
N VAL A 155 -4.15 13.72 16.98
CA VAL A 155 -4.11 12.54 17.86
C VAL A 155 -4.11 13.04 19.29
N GLU A 156 -5.20 12.72 19.99
CA GLU A 156 -5.50 13.16 21.34
C GLU A 156 -6.12 12.00 22.12
N HIS A 157 -6.28 12.16 23.43
CA HIS A 157 -7.09 11.25 24.23
C HIS A 157 -8.13 12.04 25.02
N LYS A 158 -9.33 11.47 25.18
CA LYS A 158 -10.43 12.09 25.91
C LYS A 158 -11.25 11.02 26.61
N ASN A 159 -11.47 11.19 27.91
CA ASN A 159 -12.29 10.28 28.73
C ASN A 159 -11.88 8.79 28.59
N GLY A 160 -10.57 8.51 28.66
CA GLY A 160 -10.03 7.15 28.52
C GLY A 160 -10.09 6.56 27.11
N ARG A 161 -10.44 7.36 26.09
CA ARG A 161 -10.50 6.95 24.69
C ARG A 161 -9.41 7.64 23.87
N LEU A 162 -8.96 6.99 22.82
CA LEU A 162 -8.09 7.59 21.80
C LEU A 162 -8.97 8.38 20.82
N VAL A 163 -8.52 9.56 20.41
CA VAL A 163 -9.22 10.39 19.43
C VAL A 163 -8.27 10.68 18.27
N VAL A 164 -8.63 10.21 17.08
CA VAL A 164 -7.85 10.42 15.85
C VAL A 164 -8.72 11.12 14.83
N ASP A 165 -8.33 12.32 14.40
CA ASP A 165 -9.11 13.13 13.44
C ASP A 165 -10.59 13.28 13.84
N ASN A 166 -10.84 13.56 15.13
CA ASN A 166 -12.15 13.66 15.78
C ASN A 166 -12.95 12.34 15.90
N LEU A 167 -12.38 11.20 15.48
CA LEU A 167 -12.99 9.88 15.67
C LEU A 167 -12.58 9.31 17.02
N GLU A 168 -13.57 9.08 17.89
CA GLU A 168 -13.36 8.43 19.19
C GLU A 168 -13.23 6.91 19.04
N ILE A 169 -12.16 6.36 19.59
CA ILE A 169 -11.78 4.95 19.56
C ILE A 169 -11.68 4.45 21.01
N ASN A 170 -12.43 3.40 21.34
CA ASN A 170 -12.36 2.81 22.69
C ASN A 170 -10.99 2.19 22.93
N VAL A 171 -10.47 2.34 24.14
CA VAL A 171 -9.21 1.71 24.54
C VAL A 171 -9.50 0.67 25.62
N PHE A 172 -9.03 -0.55 25.38
CA PHE A 172 -9.07 -1.65 26.33
C PHE A 172 -7.64 -2.07 26.69
N GLN A 173 -7.47 -2.65 27.88
CA GLN A 173 -6.19 -3.13 28.39
C GLN A 173 -6.30 -4.56 28.94
N CYS A 174 -7.13 -5.38 28.31
CA CYS A 174 -7.32 -6.78 28.68
C CYS A 174 -6.16 -7.63 28.14
N LYS A 175 -5.77 -8.67 28.88
CA LYS A 175 -4.64 -9.55 28.50
C LYS A 175 -5.07 -10.68 27.58
N GLU A 176 -6.26 -11.22 27.81
CA GLU A 176 -6.77 -12.37 27.07
C GLU A 176 -7.85 -11.94 26.05
N PRO A 177 -7.87 -12.50 24.83
CA PRO A 177 -8.85 -12.19 23.78
C PRO A 177 -10.32 -12.26 24.22
N LYS A 178 -10.64 -13.25 25.06
CA LYS A 178 -11.99 -13.52 25.59
C LYS A 178 -12.48 -12.48 26.60
N GLU A 179 -11.57 -11.68 27.17
CA GLU A 179 -11.90 -10.65 28.16
C GLU A 179 -12.23 -9.31 27.51
N ILE A 180 -11.80 -9.10 26.26
CA ILE A 180 -11.98 -7.83 25.56
C ILE A 180 -13.46 -7.70 25.15
N PRO A 181 -14.19 -6.66 25.58
CA PRO A 181 -15.63 -6.57 25.37
C PRO A 181 -15.99 -6.08 23.95
N TRP A 182 -15.65 -6.84 22.90
CA TRP A 182 -15.93 -6.45 21.51
C TRP A 182 -17.43 -6.27 21.22
N SER A 183 -18.29 -7.01 21.92
CA SER A 183 -19.74 -6.82 21.85
C SER A 183 -20.19 -5.41 22.24
N SER A 184 -19.49 -4.75 23.17
CA SER A 184 -19.82 -3.39 23.61
C SER A 184 -19.58 -2.32 22.53
N VAL A 185 -18.79 -2.64 21.50
CA VAL A 185 -18.45 -1.73 20.39
C VAL A 185 -19.04 -2.17 19.05
N GLY A 186 -20.11 -2.99 19.08
CA GLY A 186 -20.89 -3.33 17.89
C GLY A 186 -20.31 -4.47 17.05
N ASN A 187 -19.72 -5.47 17.70
CA ASN A 187 -19.27 -6.72 17.09
C ASN A 187 -18.35 -6.54 15.85
N PRO A 188 -17.19 -5.89 16.02
CA PRO A 188 -16.30 -5.53 14.91
C PRO A 188 -15.62 -6.74 14.27
N TYR A 189 -15.00 -6.51 13.11
CA TYR A 189 -13.92 -7.37 12.62
C TYR A 189 -12.68 -7.08 13.44
N VAL A 190 -11.99 -8.09 13.93
CA VAL A 190 -10.81 -7.93 14.77
C VAL A 190 -9.54 -8.22 13.97
N VAL A 191 -8.57 -7.32 14.08
CA VAL A 191 -7.19 -7.52 13.65
C VAL A 191 -6.39 -8.01 14.86
N GLU A 192 -5.97 -9.27 14.81
CA GLU A 192 -5.12 -9.88 15.84
C GLU A 192 -3.65 -9.67 15.48
N ALA A 193 -3.04 -8.64 16.09
CA ALA A 193 -1.70 -8.14 15.80
C ALA A 193 -0.73 -8.22 17.00
N THR A 194 -1.04 -9.03 18.01
CA THR A 194 -0.15 -9.26 19.17
C THR A 194 1.04 -10.16 18.80
N GLY A 195 0.86 -11.05 17.82
CA GLY A 195 1.83 -12.08 17.46
C GLY A 195 1.84 -13.30 18.40
N VAL A 196 0.89 -13.39 19.32
CA VAL A 196 0.79 -14.48 20.31
C VAL A 196 -0.37 -15.43 19.97
N TYR A 197 -1.55 -14.91 19.62
CA TYR A 197 -2.76 -15.70 19.38
C TYR A 197 -2.87 -16.09 17.89
N LEU A 198 -2.08 -17.09 17.48
CA LEU A 198 -1.91 -17.44 16.07
C LEU A 198 -2.83 -18.56 15.55
N SER A 199 -3.26 -19.48 16.42
CA SER A 199 -4.14 -20.58 16.03
C SER A 199 -5.61 -20.16 15.97
N ILE A 200 -6.44 -20.95 15.29
CA ILE A 200 -7.90 -20.76 15.28
C ILE A 200 -8.42 -20.76 16.72
N GLU A 201 -8.01 -21.71 17.54
CA GLU A 201 -8.44 -21.84 18.95
C GLU A 201 -8.11 -20.57 19.75
N ALA A 202 -6.86 -20.10 19.68
CA ALA A 202 -6.40 -18.93 20.41
C ALA A 202 -7.12 -17.65 19.97
N ALA A 203 -7.26 -17.45 18.66
CA ALA A 203 -7.94 -16.29 18.09
C ALA A 203 -9.46 -16.31 18.28
N SER A 204 -10.07 -17.50 18.44
CA SER A 204 -11.52 -17.66 18.67
C SER A 204 -12.00 -17.08 19.99
N GLY A 205 -11.09 -16.76 20.92
CA GLY A 205 -11.41 -15.96 22.11
C GLY A 205 -12.05 -14.61 21.73
N HIS A 206 -11.63 -13.97 20.64
CA HIS A 206 -12.24 -12.74 20.14
C HIS A 206 -13.68 -12.95 19.68
N ILE A 207 -13.96 -14.05 18.97
CA ILE A 207 -15.31 -14.38 18.50
C ILE A 207 -16.24 -14.57 19.70
N SER A 208 -15.76 -15.30 20.71
CA SER A 208 -16.51 -15.55 21.95
C SER A 208 -16.82 -14.27 22.73
N SER A 209 -15.98 -13.25 22.63
CA SER A 209 -16.18 -11.94 23.27
C SER A 209 -16.88 -10.90 22.38
N GLY A 210 -17.36 -11.33 21.21
CA GLY A 210 -18.29 -10.58 20.37
C GLY A 210 -17.74 -10.14 19.01
N ALA A 211 -16.49 -10.44 18.66
CA ALA A 211 -15.98 -10.15 17.31
C ALA A 211 -16.74 -10.95 16.24
N ARG A 212 -16.97 -10.34 15.08
CA ARG A 212 -17.64 -11.00 13.96
C ARG A 212 -16.70 -11.90 13.15
N ARG A 213 -15.47 -11.45 12.94
CA ARG A 213 -14.38 -12.17 12.25
C ARG A 213 -13.05 -11.79 12.88
N VAL A 214 -12.04 -12.61 12.66
CA VAL A 214 -10.66 -12.32 13.07
C VAL A 214 -9.71 -12.49 11.88
N ILE A 215 -8.83 -11.51 11.69
CA ILE A 215 -7.67 -11.60 10.81
C ILE A 215 -6.41 -11.62 11.67
N VAL A 216 -5.71 -12.76 11.68
CA VAL A 216 -4.40 -12.91 12.30
C VAL A 216 -3.34 -12.27 11.40
N THR A 217 -2.55 -11.34 11.92
CA THR A 217 -1.53 -10.62 11.15
C THR A 217 -0.18 -11.33 11.12
N ALA A 218 -0.18 -12.66 11.16
CA ALA A 218 0.98 -13.52 11.00
C ALA A 218 0.54 -14.90 10.46
N PRO A 219 1.47 -15.73 9.94
CA PRO A 219 1.14 -17.08 9.51
C PRO A 219 0.55 -17.90 10.65
N SER A 220 -0.63 -18.46 10.39
CA SER A 220 -1.30 -19.36 11.32
C SER A 220 -0.89 -20.82 11.09
N PRO A 221 -0.79 -21.64 12.13
CA PRO A 221 -0.59 -23.09 11.96
C PRO A 221 -1.79 -23.77 11.28
N ASP A 222 -3.01 -23.30 11.52
CA ASP A 222 -4.26 -23.98 11.19
C ASP A 222 -5.31 -23.08 10.50
N ALA A 223 -5.27 -21.75 10.69
CA ALA A 223 -6.20 -20.84 10.02
C ALA A 223 -5.86 -20.69 8.51
N PRO A 224 -6.87 -20.63 7.62
CA PRO A 224 -6.66 -20.38 6.20
C PRO A 224 -5.89 -19.09 5.97
N MET A 225 -4.82 -19.18 5.17
CA MET A 225 -4.02 -18.01 4.78
C MET A 225 -4.54 -17.45 3.46
N LEU A 226 -4.74 -16.13 3.44
CA LEU A 226 -5.18 -15.40 2.26
C LEU A 226 -4.16 -14.32 1.92
N VAL A 227 -3.88 -14.17 0.64
CA VAL A 227 -3.04 -13.11 0.07
C VAL A 227 -3.84 -12.41 -1.03
N MET A 228 -4.06 -11.12 -0.86
CA MET A 228 -4.80 -10.29 -1.82
C MET A 228 -4.10 -10.26 -3.19
N GLY A 229 -4.87 -10.43 -4.26
CA GLY A 229 -4.39 -10.55 -5.64
C GLY A 229 -3.93 -11.97 -6.01
N VAL A 230 -4.04 -12.94 -5.11
CA VAL A 230 -3.57 -14.31 -5.31
C VAL A 230 -4.72 -15.29 -5.09
N ASN A 231 -5.23 -15.37 -3.86
CA ASN A 231 -6.20 -16.39 -3.45
C ASN A 231 -7.31 -15.87 -2.52
N GLU A 232 -7.53 -14.55 -2.44
CA GLU A 232 -8.62 -13.96 -1.65
C GLU A 232 -10.00 -14.52 -2.04
N LYS A 233 -10.16 -14.95 -3.30
CA LYS A 233 -11.39 -15.58 -3.82
C LYS A 233 -11.73 -16.90 -3.16
N ASP A 234 -10.77 -17.56 -2.52
CA ASP A 234 -10.98 -18.80 -1.76
C ASP A 234 -11.62 -18.54 -0.39
N TYR A 235 -11.75 -17.27 0.01
CA TYR A 235 -12.45 -16.90 1.24
C TYR A 235 -13.90 -17.37 1.21
N ASN A 236 -14.25 -18.23 2.18
CA ASN A 236 -15.61 -18.70 2.39
C ASN A 236 -16.19 -18.13 3.70
N PRO A 237 -17.14 -17.17 3.63
CA PRO A 237 -17.81 -16.63 4.81
C PRO A 237 -18.48 -17.66 5.72
N GLY A 238 -18.96 -18.78 5.16
CA GLY A 238 -19.68 -19.80 5.92
C GLY A 238 -18.78 -20.59 6.88
N SER A 239 -17.48 -20.73 6.55
CA SER A 239 -16.56 -21.59 7.31
C SER A 239 -15.33 -20.87 7.85
N MET A 240 -15.01 -19.67 7.36
CA MET A 240 -13.79 -18.95 7.71
C MET A 240 -14.09 -17.78 8.65
N THR A 241 -14.30 -18.05 9.94
CA THR A 241 -14.48 -17.01 10.97
C THR A 241 -13.15 -16.40 11.40
N VAL A 242 -12.09 -17.20 11.43
CA VAL A 242 -10.71 -16.79 11.67
C VAL A 242 -9.89 -17.08 10.42
N VAL A 243 -9.18 -16.08 9.91
CA VAL A 243 -8.25 -16.20 8.79
C VAL A 243 -6.91 -15.57 9.14
N SER A 244 -5.87 -15.86 8.34
CA SER A 244 -4.56 -15.24 8.45
C SER A 244 -4.24 -14.47 7.17
N ASN A 245 -3.67 -13.27 7.31
CA ASN A 245 -3.12 -12.51 6.18
C ASN A 245 -1.71 -12.99 5.78
N ALA A 246 -1.33 -14.21 6.14
CA ALA A 246 -0.01 -14.79 5.97
C ALA A 246 1.11 -13.95 6.61
N SER A 247 2.22 -13.74 5.90
CA SER A 247 3.33 -12.88 6.33
C SER A 247 3.63 -11.81 5.29
N CYS A 248 4.38 -10.77 5.69
CA CYS A 248 4.90 -9.76 4.77
C CYS A 248 5.70 -10.38 3.61
N THR A 249 6.61 -11.32 3.90
CA THR A 249 7.40 -12.01 2.86
C THR A 249 6.53 -12.87 1.94
N THR A 250 5.50 -13.54 2.45
CA THR A 250 4.56 -14.32 1.61
C THR A 250 3.73 -13.40 0.72
N ASN A 251 3.28 -12.25 1.23
CA ASN A 251 2.58 -11.23 0.43
C ASN A 251 3.49 -10.62 -0.65
N CYS A 252 4.80 -10.56 -0.43
CA CYS A 252 5.76 -10.17 -1.47
C CYS A 252 5.98 -11.27 -2.52
N LEU A 253 6.27 -12.49 -2.07
CA LEU A 253 6.65 -13.58 -2.98
C LEU A 253 5.48 -14.14 -3.78
N ALA A 254 4.29 -14.29 -3.19
CA ALA A 254 3.19 -15.00 -3.83
C ALA A 254 2.66 -14.31 -5.12
N PRO A 255 2.45 -12.98 -5.17
CA PRO A 255 2.06 -12.30 -6.41
C PRO A 255 3.08 -12.50 -7.53
N LEU A 256 4.38 -12.30 -7.22
CA LEU A 256 5.46 -12.53 -8.19
C LEU A 256 5.48 -13.99 -8.66
N ALA A 257 5.44 -14.95 -7.73
CA ALA A 257 5.46 -16.37 -8.04
C ALA A 257 4.25 -16.79 -8.91
N LYS A 258 3.06 -16.23 -8.64
CA LYS A 258 1.85 -16.47 -9.46
C LYS A 258 2.07 -16.03 -10.90
N VAL A 259 2.54 -14.80 -11.13
CA VAL A 259 2.81 -14.28 -12.49
C VAL A 259 3.81 -15.16 -13.23
N ILE A 260 4.93 -15.48 -12.58
CA ILE A 260 5.99 -16.29 -13.19
C ILE A 260 5.52 -17.72 -13.45
N HIS A 261 4.78 -18.32 -12.52
CA HIS A 261 4.28 -19.68 -12.67
C HIS A 261 3.23 -19.78 -13.77
N GLU A 262 2.24 -18.89 -13.81
CA GLU A 262 1.20 -18.91 -14.84
C GLU A 262 1.79 -18.68 -16.24
N ARG A 263 2.81 -17.83 -16.36
CA ARG A 263 3.38 -17.50 -17.67
C ARG A 263 4.45 -18.47 -18.15
N PHE A 264 5.30 -18.99 -17.26
CA PHE A 264 6.50 -19.75 -17.62
C PHE A 264 6.61 -21.11 -16.92
N GLY A 265 5.79 -21.35 -15.90
CA GLY A 265 5.83 -22.57 -15.09
C GLY A 265 7.06 -22.65 -14.20
N ILE A 266 6.91 -22.40 -12.91
CA ILE A 266 7.98 -22.68 -11.93
C ILE A 266 8.08 -24.20 -11.72
N VAL A 267 9.26 -24.77 -12.00
CA VAL A 267 9.61 -26.17 -11.70
C VAL A 267 9.98 -26.31 -10.22
N GLU A 268 10.90 -25.46 -9.77
CA GLU A 268 11.35 -25.37 -8.37
C GLU A 268 11.97 -23.99 -8.12
N GLY A 269 12.02 -23.58 -6.86
CA GLY A 269 12.66 -22.32 -6.49
C GLY A 269 13.05 -22.25 -5.02
N LEU A 270 14.12 -21.50 -4.78
CA LEU A 270 14.62 -21.18 -3.45
C LEU A 270 14.55 -19.66 -3.25
N MET A 271 14.01 -19.27 -2.10
CA MET A 271 13.90 -17.87 -1.73
C MET A 271 14.85 -17.53 -0.59
N THR A 272 15.52 -16.40 -0.71
CA THR A 272 16.13 -15.70 0.41
C THR A 272 15.41 -14.39 0.59
N THR A 273 15.02 -14.06 1.82
CA THR A 273 14.63 -12.68 2.13
C THR A 273 15.74 -11.99 2.91
N VAL A 274 16.24 -10.88 2.37
CA VAL A 274 17.10 -9.96 3.12
C VAL A 274 16.15 -8.98 3.79
N HIS A 275 15.99 -9.15 5.10
CA HIS A 275 14.85 -8.66 5.84
C HIS A 275 15.30 -7.69 6.94
N ALA A 276 14.58 -6.57 7.08
CA ALA A 276 14.77 -5.66 8.21
C ALA A 276 14.64 -6.40 9.55
N TYR A 277 15.31 -5.91 10.59
CA TYR A 277 15.07 -6.42 11.94
C TYR A 277 13.68 -6.02 12.44
N THR A 278 13.12 -6.81 13.36
CA THR A 278 11.77 -6.64 13.90
C THR A 278 11.77 -6.59 15.43
N ALA A 279 10.63 -6.26 16.04
CA ALA A 279 10.47 -6.16 17.49
C ALA A 279 10.81 -7.45 18.28
N THR A 280 10.92 -8.60 17.61
CA THR A 280 11.30 -9.87 18.25
C THR A 280 12.81 -9.99 18.49
N GLN A 281 13.62 -9.21 17.79
CA GLN A 281 15.09 -9.20 17.96
C GLN A 281 15.52 -8.34 19.14
N LYS A 282 16.83 -8.20 19.36
CA LYS A 282 17.41 -7.54 20.53
C LYS A 282 18.37 -6.45 20.10
N THR A 283 18.47 -5.40 20.90
CA THR A 283 19.44 -4.31 20.70
C THR A 283 20.87 -4.81 20.89
N VAL A 284 21.09 -5.63 21.91
CA VAL A 284 22.36 -6.29 22.25
C VAL A 284 22.14 -7.80 22.43
N ASP A 285 23.22 -8.57 22.52
CA ASP A 285 23.16 -10.01 22.70
C ASP A 285 22.36 -10.40 23.97
N GLY A 286 21.32 -11.22 23.81
CA GLY A 286 20.45 -11.65 24.89
C GLY A 286 19.58 -12.87 24.55
N PRO A 287 18.77 -13.36 25.50
CA PRO A 287 17.95 -14.55 25.30
C PRO A 287 16.88 -14.36 24.21
N SER A 288 16.66 -15.39 23.41
CA SER A 288 15.62 -15.44 22.38
C SER A 288 14.78 -16.69 22.53
N LYS A 289 13.45 -16.50 22.53
CA LYS A 289 12.47 -17.56 22.73
C LYS A 289 12.36 -18.53 21.55
N LYS A 290 12.71 -18.07 20.34
CA LYS A 290 12.44 -18.81 19.09
C LYS A 290 13.68 -19.49 18.53
N ASP A 291 14.79 -18.75 18.43
CA ASP A 291 16.06 -19.26 17.92
C ASP A 291 17.25 -18.51 18.56
N TRP A 292 18.40 -19.15 18.69
CA TRP A 292 19.56 -18.53 19.36
C TRP A 292 20.14 -17.34 18.58
N ARG A 293 20.11 -17.39 17.24
CA ARG A 293 20.71 -16.35 16.39
C ARG A 293 19.95 -15.02 16.49
N GLY A 294 18.63 -15.06 16.63
CA GLY A 294 17.76 -13.90 16.81
C GLY A 294 17.91 -13.20 18.17
N GLY A 295 18.66 -13.79 19.10
CA GLY A 295 19.07 -13.16 20.35
C GLY A 295 20.28 -12.23 20.21
N ARG A 296 21.00 -12.29 19.09
CA ARG A 296 22.19 -11.45 18.84
C ARG A 296 21.79 -10.01 18.49
N GLY A 297 22.68 -9.06 18.77
CA GLY A 297 22.46 -7.62 18.53
C GLY A 297 22.06 -7.33 17.07
N ALA A 298 20.83 -6.86 16.87
CA ALA A 298 20.20 -6.73 15.56
C ALA A 298 20.86 -5.68 14.66
N HIS A 299 21.41 -4.63 15.25
CA HIS A 299 22.00 -3.50 14.53
C HIS A 299 23.45 -3.77 14.07
N GLN A 300 24.05 -4.88 14.51
CA GLN A 300 25.47 -5.19 14.29
C GLN A 300 25.69 -6.43 13.42
N ASN A 301 24.66 -7.27 13.22
CA ASN A 301 24.81 -8.58 12.63
C ASN A 301 23.95 -8.77 11.39
N ILE A 302 24.46 -9.56 10.44
CA ILE A 302 23.65 -10.28 9.46
C ILE A 302 23.27 -11.61 10.11
N ILE A 303 21.97 -11.82 10.36
CA ILE A 303 21.48 -12.94 11.18
C ILE A 303 20.70 -13.91 10.30
N PRO A 304 21.23 -15.10 9.97
CA PRO A 304 20.45 -16.09 9.25
C PRO A 304 19.33 -16.65 10.13
N SER A 305 18.12 -16.79 9.59
CA SER A 305 16.93 -17.29 10.28
C SER A 305 16.09 -18.18 9.35
N SER A 306 15.46 -19.20 9.91
CA SER A 306 14.49 -20.04 9.19
C SER A 306 13.18 -19.29 9.00
N THR A 307 12.53 -19.44 7.84
CA THR A 307 11.20 -18.90 7.59
C THR A 307 10.33 -19.91 6.84
N GLY A 308 9.05 -19.96 7.21
CA GLY A 308 8.03 -20.74 6.50
C GLY A 308 7.41 -19.99 5.32
N ALA A 309 7.81 -18.73 5.07
CA ALA A 309 7.10 -17.85 4.14
C ALA A 309 7.05 -18.36 2.70
N ALA A 310 8.16 -18.93 2.17
CA ALA A 310 8.17 -19.52 0.84
C ALA A 310 7.37 -20.83 0.77
N LYS A 311 7.41 -21.66 1.82
CA LYS A 311 6.55 -22.85 1.90
C LYS A 311 5.07 -22.47 1.94
N ALA A 312 4.73 -21.36 2.60
CA ALA A 312 3.37 -20.84 2.65
C ALA A 312 2.85 -20.38 1.28
N VAL A 313 3.72 -20.04 0.32
CA VAL A 313 3.29 -19.80 -1.07
C VAL A 313 2.63 -21.04 -1.66
N GLY A 314 3.13 -22.24 -1.37
CA GLY A 314 2.49 -23.50 -1.78
C GLY A 314 1.12 -23.76 -1.15
N LYS A 315 0.76 -23.05 -0.07
CA LYS A 315 -0.59 -23.12 0.53
C LYS A 315 -1.57 -22.15 -0.16
N VAL A 316 -1.11 -20.99 -0.61
CA VAL A 316 -1.94 -19.98 -1.30
C VAL A 316 -1.93 -20.13 -2.82
N ILE A 317 -0.97 -20.88 -3.37
CA ILE A 317 -0.89 -21.30 -4.77
C ILE A 317 -0.63 -22.81 -4.75
N PRO A 318 -1.67 -23.65 -4.66
CA PRO A 318 -1.53 -25.10 -4.48
C PRO A 318 -0.65 -25.78 -5.54
N GLU A 319 -0.59 -25.24 -6.77
CA GLU A 319 0.22 -25.75 -7.87
C GLU A 319 1.73 -25.62 -7.63
N LEU A 320 2.12 -24.80 -6.65
CA LEU A 320 3.48 -24.57 -6.18
C LEU A 320 3.81 -25.31 -4.87
N ASN A 321 2.88 -26.11 -4.35
CA ASN A 321 3.13 -26.90 -3.15
C ASN A 321 4.30 -27.87 -3.37
N GLY A 322 5.26 -27.86 -2.44
CA GLY A 322 6.51 -28.65 -2.53
C GLY A 322 7.56 -28.10 -3.50
N LYS A 323 7.27 -27.05 -4.27
CA LYS A 323 8.22 -26.47 -5.25
C LYS A 323 9.00 -25.27 -4.72
N LEU A 324 8.53 -24.63 -3.65
CA LEU A 324 9.13 -23.43 -3.07
C LEU A 324 9.45 -23.60 -1.59
N THR A 325 10.68 -23.24 -1.22
CA THR A 325 11.10 -23.08 0.18
C THR A 325 12.16 -21.98 0.25
N GLY A 326 12.61 -21.62 1.45
CA GLY A 326 13.57 -20.54 1.59
C GLY A 326 14.05 -20.29 3.00
N MET A 327 14.86 -19.25 3.14
CA MET A 327 15.43 -18.78 4.39
C MET A 327 15.44 -17.24 4.44
N ALA A 328 15.88 -16.67 5.55
CA ALA A 328 16.00 -15.23 5.71
C ALA A 328 17.39 -14.85 6.26
N PHE A 329 17.88 -13.67 5.87
CA PHE A 329 18.91 -12.94 6.61
C PHE A 329 18.28 -11.69 7.19
N ARG A 330 18.30 -11.54 8.51
CA ARG A 330 17.96 -10.27 9.15
C ARG A 330 19.16 -9.35 9.09
N VAL A 331 18.97 -8.11 8.62
CA VAL A 331 20.05 -7.13 8.44
C VAL A 331 19.79 -5.85 9.23
N PRO A 332 20.81 -5.00 9.46
CA PRO A 332 20.70 -3.76 10.24
C PRO A 332 19.89 -2.62 9.59
N THR A 333 18.73 -2.90 9.01
CA THR A 333 17.76 -1.88 8.56
C THR A 333 16.50 -1.94 9.44
N PRO A 334 15.93 -0.79 9.83
CA PRO A 334 14.75 -0.75 10.70
C PRO A 334 13.45 -1.14 10.00
N ASN A 335 13.41 -0.99 8.67
CA ASN A 335 12.27 -1.31 7.83
C ASN A 335 12.71 -1.54 6.39
N VAL A 336 11.76 -2.02 5.58
CA VAL A 336 11.90 -2.44 4.20
C VAL A 336 12.77 -3.68 4.06
N SER A 337 12.28 -4.60 3.24
CA SER A 337 12.89 -5.89 3.01
C SER A 337 12.85 -6.21 1.52
N VAL A 338 13.61 -7.23 1.12
CA VAL A 338 13.66 -7.68 -0.27
C VAL A 338 13.61 -9.20 -0.34
N VAL A 339 12.88 -9.71 -1.31
CA VAL A 339 12.85 -11.10 -1.74
C VAL A 339 13.85 -11.28 -2.88
N ASP A 340 14.70 -12.29 -2.74
CA ASP A 340 15.50 -12.90 -3.80
C ASP A 340 14.90 -14.28 -4.08
N LEU A 341 14.27 -14.44 -5.25
CA LEU A 341 13.77 -15.71 -5.74
C LEU A 341 14.69 -16.25 -6.82
N THR A 342 15.37 -17.35 -6.54
CA THR A 342 16.10 -18.11 -7.56
C THR A 342 15.22 -19.28 -7.99
N CYS A 343 14.86 -19.37 -9.27
CA CYS A 343 13.92 -20.39 -9.74
C CYS A 343 14.29 -20.95 -11.11
N ARG A 344 13.88 -22.21 -11.31
CA ARG A 344 13.94 -22.90 -12.60
C ARG A 344 12.57 -22.87 -13.26
N LEU A 345 12.53 -22.46 -14.53
CA LEU A 345 11.34 -22.31 -15.34
C LEU A 345 11.19 -23.50 -16.30
N ALA A 346 9.95 -23.95 -16.50
CA ALA A 346 9.61 -25.04 -17.40
C ALA A 346 9.69 -24.57 -18.86
N GLN A 347 9.15 -23.38 -19.16
CA GLN A 347 9.28 -22.74 -20.46
C GLN A 347 10.51 -21.81 -20.48
N PRO A 348 11.33 -21.83 -21.55
CA PRO A 348 12.41 -20.87 -21.70
C PRO A 348 11.85 -19.44 -21.79
N ALA A 349 12.45 -18.51 -21.07
CA ALA A 349 12.04 -17.13 -20.99
C ALA A 349 13.26 -16.20 -21.00
N SER A 350 13.35 -15.35 -22.03
CA SER A 350 14.30 -14.25 -21.98
C SER A 350 13.95 -13.32 -20.80
N TYR A 351 14.96 -12.68 -20.21
CA TYR A 351 14.72 -11.77 -19.09
C TYR A 351 13.79 -10.60 -19.48
N THR A 352 13.81 -10.17 -20.74
CA THR A 352 12.84 -9.20 -21.28
C THR A 352 11.40 -9.74 -21.23
N ALA A 353 11.17 -11.00 -21.59
CA ALA A 353 9.84 -11.60 -21.51
C ALA A 353 9.33 -11.66 -20.05
N ILE A 354 10.21 -11.95 -19.10
CA ILE A 354 9.89 -11.91 -17.66
C ILE A 354 9.48 -10.51 -17.24
N LYS A 355 10.26 -9.49 -17.60
CA LYS A 355 9.94 -8.08 -17.30
C LYS A 355 8.57 -7.68 -17.83
N GLU A 356 8.26 -8.02 -19.08
CA GLU A 356 6.97 -7.67 -19.69
C GLU A 356 5.79 -8.40 -19.05
N ALA A 357 5.96 -9.67 -18.65
CA ALA A 357 4.91 -10.39 -17.91
C ALA A 357 4.60 -9.72 -16.56
N VAL A 358 5.63 -9.34 -15.81
CA VAL A 358 5.47 -8.65 -14.52
C VAL A 358 4.89 -7.25 -14.71
N LYS A 359 5.37 -6.49 -15.69
CA LYS A 359 4.86 -5.15 -16.02
C LYS A 359 3.39 -5.19 -16.44
N ALA A 360 2.98 -6.20 -17.20
CA ALA A 360 1.58 -6.40 -17.58
C ALA A 360 0.70 -6.74 -16.38
N ALA A 361 1.16 -7.65 -15.49
CA ALA A 361 0.43 -8.00 -14.28
C ALA A 361 0.25 -6.78 -13.35
N ALA A 362 1.32 -5.99 -13.16
CA ALA A 362 1.33 -4.78 -12.34
C ALA A 362 0.38 -3.69 -12.86
N LYS A 363 0.19 -3.58 -14.18
CA LYS A 363 -0.77 -2.64 -14.80
C LYS A 363 -2.19 -3.18 -14.90
N GLY A 364 -2.40 -4.47 -14.70
CA GLY A 364 -3.67 -5.14 -14.91
C GLY A 364 -4.17 -5.84 -13.65
N PRO A 365 -4.19 -7.19 -13.61
CA PRO A 365 -4.85 -7.95 -12.54
C PRO A 365 -4.24 -7.76 -11.15
N MET A 366 -3.00 -7.28 -11.04
CA MET A 366 -2.31 -7.07 -9.77
C MET A 366 -2.02 -5.60 -9.47
N ALA A 367 -2.72 -4.66 -10.13
CA ALA A 367 -2.59 -3.24 -9.86
C ALA A 367 -2.83 -2.92 -8.37
N GLY A 368 -1.89 -2.18 -7.76
CA GLY A 368 -1.91 -1.85 -6.33
C GLY A 368 -1.43 -2.98 -5.39
N ILE A 369 -1.10 -4.16 -5.93
CA ILE A 369 -0.53 -5.29 -5.20
C ILE A 369 0.93 -5.53 -5.62
N LEU A 370 1.15 -5.71 -6.92
CA LEU A 370 2.46 -5.89 -7.55
C LEU A 370 2.80 -4.64 -8.36
N ALA A 371 3.94 -4.04 -8.08
CA ALA A 371 4.52 -2.94 -8.84
C ALA A 371 5.77 -3.39 -9.60
N TYR A 372 6.26 -2.51 -10.47
CA TYR A 372 7.39 -2.76 -11.35
C TYR A 372 8.24 -1.49 -11.44
N THR A 373 9.56 -1.62 -11.31
CA THR A 373 10.50 -0.51 -11.49
C THR A 373 11.72 -0.93 -12.32
N GLU A 374 12.24 0.03 -13.08
CA GLU A 374 13.54 -0.04 -13.77
C GLU A 374 14.52 1.02 -13.24
N ASP A 375 14.16 1.72 -12.16
CA ASP A 375 15.01 2.75 -11.57
C ASP A 375 16.13 2.12 -10.72
N GLN A 376 17.16 2.90 -10.40
CA GLN A 376 18.27 2.47 -9.55
C GLN A 376 17.93 2.72 -8.08
N VAL A 377 16.97 1.94 -7.58
CA VAL A 377 16.36 2.07 -6.26
C VAL A 377 17.18 1.37 -5.16
N VAL A 378 16.96 1.80 -3.92
CA VAL A 378 17.43 1.14 -2.70
C VAL A 378 16.30 1.03 -1.68
N SER A 379 16.54 0.34 -0.56
CA SER A 379 15.49 0.03 0.42
C SER A 379 14.71 1.24 0.92
N THR A 380 15.35 2.39 1.14
CA THR A 380 14.67 3.58 1.68
C THR A 380 13.63 4.17 0.74
N ASP A 381 13.74 3.92 -0.57
CA ASP A 381 12.81 4.46 -1.58
C ASP A 381 11.42 3.81 -1.47
N PHE A 382 11.31 2.68 -0.78
CA PHE A 382 10.06 1.95 -0.57
C PHE A 382 9.46 2.14 0.82
N ASN A 383 10.04 3.01 1.66
CA ASN A 383 9.52 3.23 3.00
C ASN A 383 8.17 3.97 2.93
N GLY A 384 7.12 3.33 3.41
CA GLY A 384 5.73 3.80 3.25
C GLY A 384 5.09 3.39 1.93
N ASP A 385 5.74 2.57 1.10
CA ASP A 385 5.12 2.04 -0.11
C ASP A 385 4.01 1.04 0.25
N SER A 386 2.85 1.21 -0.38
CA SER A 386 1.65 0.43 -0.08
C SER A 386 1.54 -0.88 -0.85
N HIS A 387 2.42 -1.17 -1.81
CA HIS A 387 2.42 -2.41 -2.57
C HIS A 387 2.91 -3.58 -1.73
N SER A 388 2.46 -4.79 -2.07
CA SER A 388 2.93 -6.02 -1.43
C SER A 388 4.27 -6.46 -1.98
N SER A 389 4.51 -6.18 -3.26
CA SER A 389 5.67 -6.61 -4.03
C SER A 389 6.01 -5.55 -5.07
N ILE A 390 7.26 -5.11 -5.13
CA ILE A 390 7.75 -4.21 -6.18
C ILE A 390 8.89 -4.92 -6.90
N PHE A 391 8.69 -5.33 -8.14
CA PHE A 391 9.71 -6.04 -8.91
C PHE A 391 10.80 -5.08 -9.38
N ASP A 392 12.04 -5.43 -9.08
CA ASP A 392 13.23 -4.68 -9.47
C ASP A 392 13.84 -5.30 -10.73
N ALA A 393 13.57 -4.67 -11.87
CA ALA A 393 14.01 -5.19 -13.15
C ALA A 393 15.53 -5.18 -13.32
N LYS A 394 16.24 -4.23 -12.70
CA LYS A 394 17.69 -4.09 -12.90
C LYS A 394 18.51 -4.91 -11.91
N ALA A 395 17.94 -5.27 -10.76
CA ALA A 395 18.62 -6.09 -9.75
C ALA A 395 18.58 -7.61 -10.03
N GLY A 396 17.60 -8.09 -10.81
CA GLY A 396 17.56 -9.51 -11.20
C GLY A 396 18.57 -9.87 -12.29
N ILE A 397 18.83 -11.18 -12.43
CA ILE A 397 19.81 -11.73 -13.38
C ILE A 397 19.36 -13.10 -13.87
N ALA A 398 19.55 -13.37 -15.16
CA ALA A 398 19.32 -14.68 -15.76
C ALA A 398 20.66 -15.37 -16.04
N LEU A 399 20.82 -16.61 -15.60
CA LEU A 399 21.97 -17.43 -15.99
C LEU A 399 21.77 -18.00 -17.41
N ASN A 400 20.54 -18.42 -17.68
CA ASN A 400 20.05 -18.87 -18.98
C ASN A 400 18.52 -18.71 -19.00
N ASP A 401 17.88 -19.03 -20.13
CA ASP A 401 16.45 -18.83 -20.33
C ASP A 401 15.56 -19.67 -19.40
N ASN A 402 16.10 -20.67 -18.69
CA ASN A 402 15.34 -21.52 -17.77
C ASN A 402 15.76 -21.34 -16.30
N PHE A 403 16.78 -20.55 -15.99
CA PHE A 403 17.27 -20.40 -14.62
C PHE A 403 17.60 -18.93 -14.30
N VAL A 404 16.79 -18.36 -13.42
CA VAL A 404 16.75 -16.91 -13.18
C VAL A 404 16.73 -16.59 -11.69
N LYS A 405 17.27 -15.42 -11.37
CA LYS A 405 17.15 -14.76 -10.06
C LYS A 405 16.33 -13.50 -10.23
N LEU A 406 15.24 -13.41 -9.47
CA LEU A 406 14.26 -12.33 -9.48
C LEU A 406 14.28 -11.61 -8.15
N VAL A 407 14.24 -10.27 -8.18
CA VAL A 407 14.33 -9.42 -7.00
C VAL A 407 13.03 -8.65 -6.83
N SER A 408 12.47 -8.64 -5.62
CA SER A 408 11.31 -7.81 -5.32
C SER A 408 11.35 -7.21 -3.93
N TRP A 409 11.20 -5.90 -3.87
CA TRP A 409 11.13 -5.11 -2.64
C TRP A 409 9.74 -5.18 -2.02
N TYR A 410 9.68 -4.93 -0.71
CA TYR A 410 8.44 -4.70 0.01
C TYR A 410 8.70 -3.95 1.30
N ASP A 411 7.82 -3.00 1.61
CA ASP A 411 7.71 -2.48 2.97
C ASP A 411 7.02 -3.54 3.83
N ASN A 412 7.82 -4.22 4.67
CA ASN A 412 7.34 -5.31 5.50
C ASN A 412 6.34 -4.87 6.58
N GLU A 413 6.19 -3.57 6.82
CA GLU A 413 5.23 -3.01 7.75
C GLU A 413 4.06 -2.34 7.03
N TYR A 414 4.33 -1.47 6.06
CA TYR A 414 3.32 -0.61 5.43
C TYR A 414 2.49 -1.34 4.39
N GLY A 415 3.14 -1.96 3.40
CA GLY A 415 2.48 -2.77 2.38
C GLY A 415 1.68 -3.91 3.00
N TYR A 416 2.23 -4.55 4.03
CA TYR A 416 1.54 -5.60 4.77
C TYR A 416 0.31 -5.08 5.54
N SER A 417 0.43 -3.95 6.24
CA SER A 417 -0.72 -3.31 6.92
C SER A 417 -1.82 -2.91 5.94
N HIS A 418 -1.46 -2.44 4.73
CA HIS A 418 -2.41 -2.21 3.65
C HIS A 418 -3.15 -3.47 3.24
N ARG A 419 -2.46 -4.61 3.12
CA ARG A 419 -3.10 -5.89 2.80
C ARG A 419 -4.06 -6.38 3.87
N VAL A 420 -3.77 -6.12 5.15
CA VAL A 420 -4.72 -6.42 6.24
C VAL A 420 -6.02 -5.63 6.04
N VAL A 421 -5.93 -4.32 5.77
CA VAL A 421 -7.11 -3.47 5.55
C VAL A 421 -7.85 -3.83 4.26
N ASP A 422 -7.14 -4.17 3.19
CA ASP A 422 -7.75 -4.64 1.94
C ASP A 422 -8.50 -5.97 2.16
N LEU A 423 -7.94 -6.90 2.93
CA LEU A 423 -8.58 -8.16 3.28
C LEU A 423 -9.81 -7.96 4.17
N LEU A 424 -9.77 -7.05 5.16
CA LEU A 424 -10.94 -6.65 5.95
C LEU A 424 -12.09 -6.20 5.05
N ARG A 425 -11.80 -5.28 4.11
CA ARG A 425 -12.80 -4.75 3.17
C ARG A 425 -13.33 -5.84 2.24
N TYR A 426 -12.44 -6.70 1.74
CA TYR A 426 -12.83 -7.81 0.88
C TYR A 426 -13.77 -8.77 1.63
N MET A 427 -13.36 -9.29 2.79
CA MET A 427 -14.18 -10.20 3.59
C MET A 427 -15.55 -9.59 3.92
N PHE A 428 -15.57 -8.33 4.32
CA PHE A 428 -16.82 -7.62 4.60
C PHE A 428 -17.75 -7.55 3.38
N SER A 429 -17.20 -7.29 2.19
CA SER A 429 -17.97 -7.25 0.95
C SER A 429 -18.58 -8.59 0.54
N ARG A 430 -17.98 -9.71 0.98
CA ARG A 430 -18.43 -11.08 0.69
C ARG A 430 -19.50 -11.59 1.65
N GLU A 431 -19.77 -10.86 2.73
CA GLU A 431 -20.77 -11.21 3.74
C GLU A 431 -22.06 -10.37 3.65
N LYS A 432 -22.23 -9.66 2.53
CA LYS A 432 -23.42 -8.85 2.27
C LYS A 432 -24.54 -9.69 1.70
#